data_AF-A0A0M8X7B6-F1
#
_entry.id   AF-A0A0M8X7B6-F1
#
_cell.length_a   1.000
_cell.length_b   1.000
_cell.length_c   1.000
_cell.angle_alpha   90.00
_cell.angle_beta   90.00
_cell.angle_gamma   90.00
#
_symmetry.space_group_name_H-M   'P 1'
#
loop_
_entity.id
_entity.type
_entity.pdbx_description
1 polymer ?
#
loop_
_entity_poly.entity_id
_entity_poly.type
_entity_poly.pdbx_seq_one_letter_code
_entity_poly.pdbx_strand_id
1 'polypeptide(L)' 'MHMKQSSSRKVPLQLRSPETLDALSRTLRSRALADGHPDIAHKLTYVFGHAQCAECDAVFNVVEAITTRWG' A
#
# COMPACT_ATOMS: atom_id res chain seq x y z
N MET A 1 -12.50 -8.37 -18.88
CA MET A 1 -11.88 -7.15 -19.44
C MET A 1 -10.41 -7.16 -19.05
N HIS A 2 -9.51 -7.50 -19.97
CA HIS A 2 -8.08 -7.53 -19.66
C HIS A 2 -7.54 -6.10 -19.73
N MET A 3 -7.09 -5.57 -18.59
CA MET A 3 -6.39 -4.28 -18.54
C MET A 3 -5.12 -4.43 -19.37
N LYS A 4 -5.05 -3.75 -20.53
CA LYS A 4 -3.86 -3.74 -21.38
C LYS A 4 -2.69 -3.29 -20.52
N GLN A 5 -1.66 -4.14 -20.39
CA GLN A 5 -0.45 -3.80 -19.64
C GLN A 5 0.19 -2.59 -20.31
N SER A 6 0.01 -1.41 -19.74
CA SER A 6 0.81 -0.24 -20.09
C SER A 6 2.25 -0.53 -19.63
N SER A 7 3.23 -0.27 -20.50
CA SER A 7 4.67 -0.40 -20.19
C SER A 7 5.15 0.73 -19.28
N SER A 8 4.36 1.08 -18.27
CA SER A 8 4.65 2.13 -17.31
C SER A 8 5.86 1.70 -16.47
N ARG A 9 6.83 2.60 -16.28
CA ARG A 9 7.98 2.37 -15.38
C ARG A 9 7.46 1.93 -14.01
N LYS A 10 7.87 0.75 -13.55
CA LYS A 10 7.46 0.25 -12.22
C LYS A 10 8.39 0.84 -11.17
N VAL A 11 7.89 1.77 -10.37
CA VAL A 11 8.60 2.25 -9.18
C VAL A 11 8.21 1.34 -8.01
N PRO A 12 9.17 0.73 -7.29
CA PRO A 12 8.85 -0.13 -6.15
C PRO A 12 8.10 0.67 -5.08
N LEU A 13 7.06 0.05 -4.50
CA LEU A 13 6.34 0.62 -3.37
C LEU A 13 7.31 0.80 -2.19
N GLN A 14 7.24 1.96 -1.56
CA GLN A 14 8.06 2.22 -0.38
C GLN A 14 7.36 1.63 0.84
N LEU A 15 8.03 0.66 1.48
CA LEU A 15 7.55 0.12 2.74
C LEU A 15 7.50 1.24 3.76
N ARG A 16 6.35 1.37 4.41
CA ARG A 16 6.27 2.15 5.62
C ARG A 16 6.74 1.28 6.77
N SER A 17 7.67 1.81 7.57
CA SER A 17 8.18 1.05 8.70
C SER A 17 7.04 0.75 9.68
N PRO A 18 7.00 -0.44 10.30
CA PRO A 18 5.92 -0.81 11.20
C PRO A 18 5.72 0.18 12.35
N GLU A 19 6.79 0.87 12.80
CA GLU A 19 6.71 1.90 13.84
C GLU A 19 6.00 3.19 13.38
N THR A 20 5.98 3.48 12.08
CA THR A 20 5.32 4.68 11.52
C THR A 20 3.90 4.41 11.02
N LEU A 21 3.42 3.16 11.13
CA LEU A 21 2.03 2.79 10.83
C LEU A 21 1.07 3.49 11.79
N ASP A 22 -0.03 4.03 11.26
CA ASP A 22 -1.05 4.63 12.10
C ASP A 22 -1.75 3.58 12.99
N ALA A 23 -2.48 4.03 14.03
CA ALA A 23 -3.09 3.14 15.01
C ALA A 23 -3.95 2.04 14.37
N LEU A 24 -4.75 2.39 13.35
CA LEU A 24 -5.59 1.43 12.62
C LEU A 24 -4.76 0.38 11.85
N SER A 25 -3.70 0.83 11.16
CA SER A 25 -2.81 -0.02 10.38
C SER A 25 -2.08 -1.03 11.26
N ARG A 26 -1.67 -0.63 12.47
CA ARG A 26 -1.08 -1.52 13.47
C ARG A 26 -2.07 -2.56 13.96
N THR A 27 -3.32 -2.18 14.25
CA THR A 27 -4.37 -3.11 14.66
C THR A 27 -4.67 -4.14 13.59
N LEU A 28 -4.79 -3.74 12.33
CA LEU A 28 -5.04 -4.65 11.22
C LEU A 28 -3.88 -5.62 10.99
N ARG A 29 -2.63 -5.15 11.06
CA ARG A 29 -1.44 -6.01 10.99
C ARG A 29 -1.41 -7.03 12.13
N SER A 30 -1.71 -6.59 13.35
CA SER A 30 -1.77 -7.47 14.53
C SER A 30 -2.83 -8.56 14.38
N ARG A 31 -4.04 -8.20 13.90
CA ARG A 31 -5.11 -9.17 13.63
C ARG A 31 -4.71 -10.17 12.56
N ALA A 32 -4.16 -9.71 11.43
CA ALA A 32 -3.69 -10.60 10.37
C ALA A 32 -2.64 -11.61 10.87
N LEU A 33 -1.77 -11.20 11.80
CA LEU A 33 -0.82 -12.12 12.44
C LEU A 33 -1.52 -13.11 13.38
N ALA A 34 -2.45 -12.64 14.21
CA ALA A 34 -3.22 -13.48 15.12
C ALA A 34 -4.07 -14.53 14.38
N ASP A 35 -4.57 -14.18 13.21
CA ASP A 35 -5.37 -15.05 12.33
C ASP A 35 -4.52 -16.00 11.48
N GLY A 36 -3.18 -16.00 11.64
CA GLY A 36 -2.29 -16.90 10.91
C GLY A 36 -2.00 -16.49 9.47
N HIS A 37 -2.19 -15.21 9.12
CA HIS A 37 -1.96 -14.64 7.80
C HIS A 37 -0.75 -13.68 7.77
N PRO A 38 0.49 -14.18 7.90
CA PRO A 38 1.69 -13.35 7.92
C PRO A 38 1.97 -12.65 6.59
N ASP A 39 1.54 -13.23 5.46
CA ASP A 39 1.69 -12.63 4.14
C ASP A 39 0.80 -11.39 3.97
N ILE A 40 -0.42 -11.44 4.51
CA ILE A 40 -1.34 -10.30 4.55
C ILE A 40 -0.77 -9.22 5.46
N ALA A 41 -0.29 -9.59 6.66
CA ALA A 41 0.35 -8.67 7.58
C ALA A 41 1.56 -7.94 6.94
N HIS A 42 2.31 -8.62 6.07
CA HIS A 42 3.39 -8.03 5.29
C HIS A 42 2.86 -7.10 4.21
N LYS A 43 1.88 -7.53 3.41
CA LYS A 43 1.27 -6.71 2.34
C LYS A 43 0.66 -5.41 2.86
N LEU A 44 0.08 -5.40 4.06
CA LEU A 44 -0.47 -4.19 4.68
C LEU A 44 0.58 -3.07 4.86
N THR A 45 1.87 -3.40 5.02
CA THR A 45 2.93 -2.37 5.13
C THR A 45 3.17 -1.62 3.83
N TYR A 46 2.81 -2.22 2.69
CA TYR A 46 2.85 -1.56 1.39
C TYR A 46 1.57 -0.75 1.13
N VAL A 47 0.40 -1.28 1.52
CA VAL A 47 -0.89 -0.59 1.34
C VAL A 47 -0.96 0.70 2.16
N PHE A 48 -0.44 0.70 3.39
CA PHE A 48 -0.38 1.91 4.22
C PHE A 48 0.88 2.77 3.97
N GLY A 49 1.69 2.37 3.00
CA GLY A 49 2.89 3.08 2.61
C GLY A 49 2.67 4.12 1.52
N HIS A 50 3.79 4.50 0.92
CA HIS A 50 3.82 5.50 -0.14
C HIS A 50 4.15 4.85 -1.48
N ALA A 51 3.51 5.36 -2.52
CA ALA A 51 3.83 5.05 -3.89
C ALA A 51 4.34 6.31 -4.59
N GLN A 52 5.18 6.11 -5.59
CA GLN A 52 5.67 7.17 -6.47
C GLN A 52 5.05 7.00 -7.86
N CYS A 53 4.48 8.08 -8.38
CA CYS A 53 3.96 8.11 -9.74
C CYS A 53 5.13 8.00 -10.72
N ALA A 54 5.02 7.06 -11.65
CA ALA A 54 6.06 6.81 -12.64
C ALA A 54 6.20 7.92 -13.70
N GLU A 55 5.17 8.76 -13.84
CA GLU A 55 5.07 9.78 -14.89
C GLU A 55 5.46 11.18 -14.40
N CYS A 56 5.09 11.55 -13.17
CA CYS A 56 5.32 12.88 -12.61
C CYS A 56 6.15 12.88 -11.31
N ASP A 57 6.66 11.71 -10.90
CA ASP A 57 7.46 11.51 -9.68
C ASP A 57 6.78 11.95 -8.35
N ALA A 58 5.48 12.25 -8.37
CA ALA A 58 4.72 12.58 -7.17
C ALA A 58 4.67 11.39 -6.21
N VAL A 59 5.00 11.63 -4.93
CA VAL A 59 4.86 10.66 -3.84
C VAL A 59 3.50 10.83 -3.19
N PHE A 60 2.75 9.74 -3.04
CA PHE A 60 1.40 9.77 -2.47
C PHE A 60 1.15 8.58 -1.53
N ASN A 61 0.23 8.77 -0.58
CA ASN A 61 -0.27 7.69 0.27
C ASN A 61 -1.21 6.80 -0.55
N VAL A 62 -0.94 5.50 -0.56
CA VAL A 62 -1.71 4.54 -1.37
C VAL A 62 -3.18 4.46 -0.93
N VAL A 63 -3.46 4.53 0.38
CA VAL A 63 -4.84 4.50 0.89
C VAL A 63 -5.62 5.72 0.43
N GLU A 64 -5.06 6.92 0.60
CA GLU A 64 -5.73 8.17 0.20
C GLU A 64 -6.02 8.18 -1.30
N ALA A 65 -5.05 7.77 -2.13
CA ALA A 65 -5.26 7.73 -3.58
C ALA A 65 -6.37 6.73 -3.99
N ILE A 66 -6.51 5.61 -3.28
CA ILE A 66 -7.58 4.64 -3.54
C ILE A 66 -8.92 5.19 -3.04
N THR A 67 -9.00 5.71 -1.82
CA THR A 67 -10.28 6.20 -1.27
C THR A 67 -10.80 7.42 -2.02
N THR A 68 -9.93 8.35 -2.43
CA THR A 68 -10.32 9.51 -3.25
C THR A 68 -10.82 9.12 -4.64
N ARG A 69 -10.32 8.03 -5.22
CA ARG A 69 -10.79 7.56 -6.55
C ARG A 69 -12.18 6.91 -6.50
N TRP A 70 -12.57 6.38 -5.34
CA TRP A 70 -13.81 5.60 -5.16
C TRP A 70 -14.90 6.35 -4.38
N GLY A 71 -14.61 7.58 -3.93
CA GLY A 71 -15.60 8.52 -3.40
C GLY A 71 -16.19 9.39 -4.50
#